data_AF-A0A101DAX0-F1
#
_entry.id   AF-A0A101DAX0-F1
#
_cell.length_a   1.000
_cell.length_b   1.000
_cell.length_c   1.000
_cell.angle_alpha   90.00
_cell.angle_beta   90.00
_cell.angle_gamma   90.00
#
_symmetry.space_group_name_H-M   'P 1'
#
loop_
_entity.id
_entity.type
_entity.pdbx_description
1 polymer ?
#
loop_
_entity_poly.entity_id
_entity_poly.type
_entity_poly.pdbx_seq_one_letter_code
_entity_poly.pdbx_strand_id
1 'polypeptide(L)'
;YWQPFAPQQIDTLIVLLKDIVKRHQLPLGSIIAHSDVAPQRKVDPGPLFPWKRLADEGLAPWPNEDAVARQQALFSTSLPSVQWFQEQLAQNGYTVPQHGELDEATRNVIAAFQMKYRPANYDGQPDAETAARLLVLNLQAAG
;
A
#
# COMPACT_ATOMS: atom_id res chain seq x y z
N TYR A 1 10.50 -16.62 -2.33
CA TYR A 1 9.50 -17.46 -1.63
C TYR A 1 9.13 -16.75 -0.34
N TRP A 2 7.83 -16.56 -0.09
CA TRP A 2 7.32 -15.88 1.10
C TRP A 2 6.75 -16.92 2.06
N GLN A 3 6.92 -16.70 3.37
CA GLN A 3 6.35 -17.56 4.39
C GLN A 3 5.10 -16.90 5.00
N PRO A 4 4.02 -17.67 5.20
CA PRO A 4 2.84 -17.14 5.89
C PRO A 4 3.17 -16.87 7.37
N PHE A 5 2.56 -15.83 7.92
CA PHE A 5 2.64 -15.52 9.34
C PHE A 5 1.65 -16.40 10.11
N ALA A 6 2.08 -16.96 11.24
CA ALA A 6 1.20 -17.76 12.07
C ALA A 6 0.03 -16.89 12.61
N PRO A 7 -1.22 -17.38 12.64
CA PRO A 7 -2.34 -16.58 13.14
C PRO A 7 -2.10 -15.99 14.54
N GLN A 8 -1.53 -16.78 15.46
CA GLN A 8 -1.22 -16.37 16.83
C GLN A 8 -0.15 -15.28 16.91
N GLN A 9 0.78 -15.24 15.96
CA GLN A 9 1.77 -14.17 15.83
C GLN A 9 1.08 -12.85 15.50
N ILE A 10 0.13 -12.89 14.56
CA ILE A 10 -0.62 -11.71 14.14
C ILE A 10 -1.58 -11.23 15.23
N ASP A 11 -2.21 -12.15 15.97
CA ASP A 11 -3.07 -11.81 17.12
C ASP A 11 -2.29 -11.04 18.20
N THR A 12 -1.10 -11.56 18.52
CA THR A 12 -0.18 -10.94 19.49
C THR A 12 0.28 -9.56 19.01
N LEU A 13 0.60 -9.45 17.71
CA LEU A 13 1.00 -8.19 17.10
C LEU A 13 -0.12 -7.14 17.17
N ILE A 14 -1.37 -7.51 16.88
CA ILE A 14 -2.52 -6.60 16.95
C ILE A 14 -2.69 -6.01 18.35
N VAL A 15 -2.58 -6.85 19.40
CA VAL A 15 -2.67 -6.38 20.79
C VAL A 15 -1.55 -5.37 21.09
N LEU A 16 -0.31 -5.69 20.72
CA LEU A 16 0.83 -4.81 20.91
C LEU A 16 0.67 -3.48 20.14
N LEU A 17 0.24 -3.53 18.88
CA LEU A 17 0.06 -2.34 18.05
C LEU A 17 -1.04 -1.43 18.62
N LYS A 18 -2.17 -1.98 19.09
CA LYS A 18 -3.24 -1.19 19.72
C LYS A 18 -2.74 -0.45 20.96
N ASP A 19 -1.93 -1.11 21.79
CA ASP A 19 -1.32 -0.52 22.97
C ASP A 19 -0.33 0.61 22.61
N ILE A 20 0.57 0.39 21.64
CA ILE A 20 1.51 1.42 21.16
C ILE A 20 0.77 2.62 20.57
N VAL A 21 -0.19 2.38 19.67
CA VAL A 21 -0.99 3.43 19.03
C VAL A 21 -1.70 4.27 20.08
N LYS A 22 -2.34 3.63 21.08
CA LYS A 22 -3.02 4.34 22.16
C LYS A 22 -2.05 5.12 23.04
N ARG A 23 -0.93 4.51 23.47
CA ARG A 23 0.04 5.15 24.37
C ARG A 23 0.66 6.40 23.74
N HIS A 24 0.97 6.34 22.46
CA HIS A 24 1.65 7.41 21.73
C HIS A 24 0.72 8.29 20.90
N GLN A 25 -0.59 8.06 20.96
CA GLN A 25 -1.62 8.82 20.21
C GLN A 25 -1.30 8.89 18.71
N LEU A 26 -0.84 7.77 18.15
CA LEU A 26 -0.42 7.71 16.76
C LEU A 26 -1.64 7.80 15.83
N PRO A 27 -1.62 8.65 14.79
CA PRO A 27 -2.70 8.71 13.81
C PRO A 27 -2.75 7.45 12.94
N LEU A 28 -3.92 7.19 12.37
CA LEU A 28 -4.10 6.15 11.35
C LEU A 28 -3.11 6.38 10.19
N GLY A 29 -2.42 5.33 9.76
CA GLY A 29 -1.35 5.43 8.76
C GLY A 29 0.06 5.49 9.34
N SER A 30 0.21 5.56 10.68
CA SER A 30 1.53 5.50 11.33
C SER A 30 2.18 4.11 11.29
N ILE A 31 1.40 3.06 11.01
CA ILE A 31 1.91 1.69 10.88
C ILE A 31 2.19 1.43 9.39
N ILE A 32 3.48 1.31 9.06
CA ILE A 32 3.99 1.18 7.70
C ILE A 32 4.95 0.00 7.58
N ALA A 33 5.14 -0.51 6.36
CA ALA A 33 6.16 -1.50 6.08
C ALA A 33 7.55 -0.88 6.03
N HIS A 34 8.59 -1.69 6.20
CA HIS A 34 9.94 -1.23 5.85
C HIS A 34 10.08 -0.96 4.35
N SER A 35 9.37 -1.71 3.50
CA SER A 35 9.28 -1.45 2.06
C SER A 35 8.63 -0.10 1.74
N ASP A 36 7.80 0.45 2.62
CA ASP A 36 7.17 1.77 2.40
C ASP A 36 8.21 2.90 2.54
N VAL A 37 9.17 2.72 3.46
CA VAL A 37 10.24 3.71 3.75
C VAL A 37 11.45 3.54 2.82
N ALA A 38 11.82 2.29 2.52
CA ALA A 38 13.03 1.97 1.77
C ALA A 38 12.76 0.97 0.63
N PRO A 39 11.87 1.30 -0.33
CA PRO A 39 11.43 0.38 -1.38
C PRO A 39 12.57 -0.14 -2.25
N GLN A 40 13.67 0.62 -2.36
CA GLN A 40 14.84 0.23 -3.16
C GLN A 40 15.73 -0.85 -2.49
N ARG A 41 15.52 -1.13 -1.20
CA ARG A 41 16.42 -2.00 -0.42
C ARG A 41 15.68 -3.01 0.45
N LYS A 42 14.38 -2.79 0.70
CA LYS A 42 13.58 -3.55 1.65
C LYS A 42 12.28 -3.98 0.98
N VAL A 43 11.94 -5.25 1.22
CA VAL A 43 10.73 -5.89 0.72
C VAL A 43 9.86 -6.43 1.86
N ASP A 44 10.33 -6.31 3.10
CA ASP A 44 9.64 -6.75 4.30
C ASP A 44 8.54 -5.76 4.75
N PRO A 45 7.40 -6.25 5.27
CA PRO A 45 7.14 -7.63 5.69
C PRO A 45 6.66 -8.57 4.57
N GLY A 46 6.60 -8.10 3.33
CA GLY A 46 6.20 -8.86 2.16
C GLY A 46 4.69 -9.02 1.98
N PRO A 47 4.26 -9.63 0.86
CA PRO A 47 2.86 -9.70 0.45
C PRO A 47 2.00 -10.66 1.30
N LEU A 48 2.61 -11.54 2.09
CA LEU A 48 1.87 -12.44 2.98
C LEU A 48 1.58 -11.83 4.35
N PHE A 49 2.07 -10.61 4.62
CA PHE A 49 1.70 -9.88 5.82
C PHE A 49 0.24 -9.39 5.72
N PRO A 50 -0.62 -9.67 6.70
CA PRO A 50 -2.07 -9.48 6.57
C PRO A 50 -2.50 -8.03 6.84
N TRP A 51 -2.08 -7.08 5.99
CA TRP A 51 -2.42 -5.66 6.13
C TRP A 51 -3.93 -5.40 6.22
N LYS A 52 -4.74 -6.10 5.42
CA LYS A 52 -6.21 -6.04 5.49
C LYS A 52 -6.72 -6.33 6.90
N ARG A 53 -6.15 -7.34 7.56
CA ARG A 53 -6.54 -7.73 8.93
C ARG A 53 -6.22 -6.65 9.94
N LEU A 54 -5.07 -5.97 9.81
CA LEU A 54 -4.76 -4.80 10.65
C LEU A 54 -5.75 -3.65 10.40
N ALA A 55 -6.14 -3.43 9.14
CA ALA A 55 -7.13 -2.41 8.81
C ALA A 55 -8.52 -2.71 9.37
N ASP A 56 -8.94 -3.98 9.35
CA ASP A 56 -10.21 -4.43 9.96
C ASP A 56 -10.24 -4.19 11.49
N GLU A 57 -9.06 -4.15 12.11
CA GLU A 57 -8.87 -3.81 13.53
C GLU A 57 -8.67 -2.30 13.79
N GLY A 58 -8.80 -1.47 12.75
CA GLY A 58 -8.64 -0.01 12.83
C GLY A 58 -7.18 0.47 12.95
N LEU A 59 -6.20 -0.37 12.61
CA LEU A 59 -4.77 -0.06 12.79
C LEU A 59 -4.08 0.45 11.52
N ALA A 60 -4.64 0.20 10.34
CA ALA A 60 -4.06 0.61 9.06
C ALA A 60 -5.13 1.17 8.12
N PRO A 61 -4.79 2.13 7.25
CA PRO A 61 -5.69 2.54 6.19
C PRO A 61 -5.91 1.38 5.22
N TRP A 62 -7.13 1.30 4.67
CA TRP A 62 -7.45 0.36 3.60
C TRP A 62 -8.45 1.00 2.65
N PRO A 63 -8.30 0.83 1.33
CA PRO A 63 -9.21 1.44 0.39
C PRO A 63 -10.63 0.89 0.52
N ASN A 64 -11.63 1.73 0.31
CA ASN A 64 -13.02 1.27 0.14
C ASN A 64 -13.13 0.44 -1.15
N GLU A 65 -13.43 -0.86 -1.03
CA GLU A 65 -13.41 -1.79 -2.17
C GLU A 65 -14.47 -1.45 -3.24
N ASP A 66 -15.63 -0.91 -2.88
CA ASP A 66 -16.64 -0.48 -3.87
C ASP A 66 -16.15 0.73 -4.69
N ALA A 67 -15.44 1.66 -4.04
CA ALA A 67 -14.81 2.79 -4.72
C ALA A 67 -13.67 2.31 -5.63
N VAL A 68 -12.87 1.34 -5.18
CA VAL A 68 -11.82 0.73 -6.00
C VAL A 68 -12.42 0.08 -7.24
N ALA A 69 -13.47 -0.72 -7.11
CA ALA A 69 -14.12 -1.38 -8.24
C ALA A 69 -14.62 -0.36 -9.28
N ARG A 70 -15.22 0.75 -8.85
CA ARG A 70 -15.65 1.84 -9.74
C ARG A 70 -14.48 2.48 -10.48
N GLN A 71 -13.40 2.83 -9.77
CA GLN A 71 -12.23 3.47 -10.39
C GLN A 71 -11.46 2.52 -11.29
N GLN A 72 -11.36 1.24 -10.92
CA GLN A 72 -10.70 0.21 -11.72
C GLN A 72 -11.40 0.03 -13.07
N ALA A 73 -12.75 0.05 -13.12
CA ALA A 73 -13.49 -0.02 -14.37
C ALA A 73 -13.13 1.15 -15.31
N LEU A 74 -12.95 2.36 -14.78
CA LEU A 74 -12.51 3.52 -15.55
C LEU A 74 -11.06 3.36 -16.05
N PHE A 75 -10.13 3.03 -15.16
CA PHE A 75 -8.72 2.86 -15.53
C PHE A 75 -8.44 1.66 -16.44
N SER A 76 -9.35 0.69 -16.50
CA SER A 76 -9.27 -0.42 -17.46
C SER A 76 -9.48 0.04 -18.90
N THR A 77 -10.16 1.17 -19.11
CA THR A 77 -10.36 1.77 -20.44
C THR A 77 -9.20 2.67 -20.85
N SER A 78 -8.57 3.34 -19.88
CA SER A 78 -7.44 4.23 -20.08
C SER A 78 -6.56 4.21 -18.83
N LEU A 79 -5.42 3.54 -18.95
CA LEU A 79 -4.45 3.47 -17.86
C LEU A 79 -3.73 4.83 -17.72
N PRO A 80 -3.55 5.35 -16.50
CA PRO A 80 -2.78 6.58 -16.29
C PRO A 80 -1.32 6.45 -16.73
N SER A 81 -0.68 7.60 -16.97
CA SER A 81 0.75 7.66 -17.28
C SER A 81 1.61 7.28 -16.08
N VAL A 82 2.87 6.91 -16.31
CA VAL A 82 3.83 6.63 -15.23
C VAL A 82 4.02 7.83 -14.30
N GLN A 83 4.04 9.05 -14.86
CA GLN A 83 4.09 10.29 -14.10
C GLN A 83 2.94 10.38 -13.09
N TRP A 84 1.71 10.01 -13.50
CA TRP A 84 0.57 9.98 -12.59
C TRP A 84 0.77 8.99 -11.43
N PHE A 85 1.31 7.80 -11.70
CA PHE A 85 1.62 6.84 -10.63
C PHE A 85 2.67 7.38 -9.65
N GLN A 86 3.73 8.00 -10.17
CA GLN A 86 4.76 8.64 -9.35
C GLN A 86 4.16 9.74 -8.45
N GLU A 87 3.30 10.60 -8.99
CA GLU A 87 2.62 11.65 -8.24
C GLU A 87 1.70 11.07 -7.15
N GLN A 88 0.91 10.04 -7.47
CA GLN A 88 0.01 9.41 -6.51
C GLN A 88 0.77 8.65 -5.40
N LEU A 89 1.88 8.00 -5.72
CA LEU A 89 2.75 7.34 -4.75
C LEU A 89 3.44 8.36 -3.84
N ALA A 90 3.92 9.47 -4.40
CA ALA A 90 4.50 10.57 -3.62
C ALA A 90 3.45 11.18 -2.68
N GLN A 91 2.22 11.42 -3.16
CA GLN A 91 1.10 11.87 -2.33
C GLN A 91 0.76 10.88 -1.23
N ASN A 92 0.88 9.57 -1.49
CA ASN A 92 0.64 8.53 -0.49
C ASN A 92 1.74 8.47 0.59
N GLY A 93 2.90 9.10 0.35
CA GLY A 93 4.02 9.19 1.28
C GLY A 93 5.27 8.39 0.90
N TYR A 94 5.29 7.76 -0.28
CA TYR A 94 6.49 7.07 -0.76
C TYR A 94 7.53 8.06 -1.30
N THR A 95 8.81 7.75 -1.09
CA THR A 95 9.89 8.39 -1.85
C THR A 95 10.02 7.70 -3.20
N VAL A 96 9.66 8.40 -4.27
CA VAL A 96 9.63 7.89 -5.65
C VAL A 96 10.19 8.95 -6.62
N PRO A 97 10.87 8.55 -7.71
CA PRO A 97 11.23 9.51 -8.76
C PRO A 97 9.98 10.18 -9.37
N GLN A 98 10.14 11.38 -9.94
CA GLN A 98 9.04 12.15 -10.55
C GLN A 98 9.42 12.67 -11.95
N HIS A 99 9.99 11.78 -12.78
CA HIS A 99 10.44 12.08 -14.13
C HIS A 99 9.59 11.41 -15.23
N GLY A 100 8.55 10.66 -14.86
CA GLY A 100 7.61 10.05 -15.79
C GLY A 100 8.12 8.80 -16.52
N GLU A 101 9.25 8.23 -16.12
CA GLU A 101 9.81 7.01 -16.73
C GLU A 101 9.62 5.80 -15.81
N LEU A 102 9.31 4.63 -16.40
CA LEU A 102 9.10 3.39 -15.67
C LEU A 102 10.42 2.63 -15.47
N ASP A 103 11.32 3.27 -14.73
CA ASP A 103 12.61 2.72 -14.35
C ASP A 103 12.49 1.71 -13.18
N GLU A 104 13.61 1.09 -12.83
CA GLU A 104 13.65 0.12 -11.73
C GLU A 104 13.23 0.77 -10.39
N ALA A 105 13.63 2.02 -10.16
CA ALA A 105 13.28 2.71 -8.93
C ALA A 105 11.76 2.89 -8.80
N THR A 106 11.08 3.30 -9.87
CA THR A 106 9.61 3.44 -9.89
C THR A 106 8.92 2.08 -9.73
N ARG A 107 9.40 1.04 -10.42
CA ARG A 107 8.86 -0.33 -10.30
C ARG A 107 8.96 -0.87 -8.88
N ASN A 108 10.07 -0.62 -8.20
CA ASN A 108 10.26 -1.04 -6.80
C ASN A 108 9.24 -0.36 -5.87
N VAL A 109 8.93 0.92 -6.08
CA VAL A 109 7.91 1.62 -5.28
C VAL A 109 6.51 1.08 -5.57
N ILE A 110 6.18 0.84 -6.85
CA ILE A 110 4.90 0.22 -7.24
C ILE A 110 4.77 -1.16 -6.59
N ALA A 111 5.82 -1.99 -6.64
CA ALA A 111 5.83 -3.31 -6.04
C ALA A 111 5.64 -3.25 -4.51
N ALA A 112 6.29 -2.31 -3.82
CA ALA A 112 6.10 -2.11 -2.38
C ALA A 112 4.65 -1.77 -2.05
N PHE A 113 4.04 -0.84 -2.78
CA PHE A 113 2.63 -0.51 -2.64
C PHE A 113 1.71 -1.72 -2.91
N GLN A 114 1.99 -2.48 -3.97
CA GLN A 114 1.23 -3.67 -4.34
C GLN A 114 1.34 -4.76 -3.27
N MET A 115 2.53 -5.02 -2.70
CA MET A 115 2.66 -5.99 -1.61
C MET A 115 1.75 -5.65 -0.42
N LYS A 116 1.52 -4.37 -0.15
CA LYS A 116 0.67 -3.89 0.93
C LYS A 116 -0.83 -3.95 0.60
N TYR A 117 -1.22 -3.42 -0.55
CA TYR A 117 -2.65 -3.16 -0.87
C TYR A 117 -3.22 -4.07 -1.96
N ARG A 118 -2.39 -4.82 -2.67
CA ARG A 118 -2.77 -5.76 -3.74
C ARG A 118 -1.83 -6.99 -3.78
N PRO A 119 -1.72 -7.77 -2.70
CA PRO A 119 -0.71 -8.83 -2.58
C PRO A 119 -0.87 -9.99 -3.57
N ALA A 120 -1.99 -10.07 -4.30
CA ALA A 120 -2.19 -11.06 -5.35
C ALA A 120 -1.28 -10.84 -6.58
N ASN A 121 -0.89 -9.59 -6.87
CA ASN A 121 0.11 -9.28 -7.89
C ASN A 121 0.91 -8.01 -7.51
N TYR A 122 2.22 -8.21 -7.34
CA TYR A 122 3.22 -7.23 -6.90
C TYR A 122 4.44 -7.18 -7.83
N ASP A 123 4.22 -7.35 -9.12
CA ASP A 123 5.24 -7.35 -10.17
C ASP A 123 5.89 -5.98 -10.46
N GLY A 124 5.45 -4.92 -9.79
CA GLY A 124 5.94 -3.56 -9.98
C GLY A 124 5.47 -2.91 -11.29
N GLN A 125 4.52 -3.53 -12.00
CA GLN A 125 3.94 -2.96 -13.21
C GLN A 125 2.75 -2.06 -12.86
N PRO A 126 2.61 -0.91 -13.53
CA PRO A 126 1.39 -0.11 -13.46
C PRO A 126 0.20 -0.89 -14.05
N ASP A 127 -0.90 -0.96 -13.32
CA ASP A 127 -2.16 -1.51 -13.81
C ASP A 127 -3.38 -0.80 -13.22
N ALA A 128 -4.56 -1.10 -13.78
CA ALA A 128 -5.80 -0.40 -13.45
C ALA A 128 -6.22 -0.58 -11.98
N GLU A 129 -5.96 -1.74 -11.38
CA GLU A 129 -6.29 -1.99 -9.98
C GLU A 129 -5.34 -1.24 -9.04
N THR A 130 -4.04 -1.23 -9.35
CA THR A 130 -3.04 -0.46 -8.60
C THR A 130 -3.38 1.04 -8.65
N ALA A 131 -3.74 1.57 -9.83
CA ALA A 131 -4.20 2.95 -9.97
C ALA A 131 -5.45 3.24 -9.13
N ALA A 132 -6.46 2.38 -9.21
CA ALA A 132 -7.71 2.53 -8.47
C ALA A 132 -7.47 2.55 -6.94
N ARG A 133 -6.65 1.61 -6.43
CA ARG A 133 -6.31 1.54 -5.00
C ARG A 133 -5.55 2.78 -4.53
N LEU A 134 -4.58 3.26 -5.31
CA LEU A 134 -3.84 4.49 -5.01
C LEU A 134 -4.76 5.70 -4.92
N LEU A 135 -5.58 5.92 -5.96
CA LEU A 135 -6.48 7.07 -6.02
C LEU A 135 -7.46 7.05 -4.83
N VAL A 136 -8.10 5.91 -4.56
CA VAL A 136 -9.09 5.78 -3.50
C VAL A 136 -8.46 6.01 -2.12
N LEU A 137 -7.27 5.47 -1.85
CA LEU A 137 -6.54 5.73 -0.60
C LEU A 137 -6.23 7.22 -0.42
N ASN A 138 -5.72 7.88 -1.46
CA ASN A 138 -5.36 9.30 -1.38
C ASN A 138 -6.60 10.20 -1.18
N LEU A 139 -7.73 9.86 -1.82
CA LEU A 139 -9.00 10.57 -1.60
C LEU A 139 -9.53 10.37 -0.18
N GLN A 140 -9.41 9.16 0.37
CA GLN A 140 -9.82 8.88 1.76
C GLN A 140 -8.94 9.57 2.80
N ALA A 141 -7.67 9.80 2.51
CA ALA A 141 -6.76 10.52 3.40
C ALA A 141 -6.99 12.04 3.40
N ALA A 142 -7.63 12.57 2.37
CA ALA A 142 -7.89 14.01 2.21
C ALA A 142 -9.24 14.48 2.78
N GLY A 143 -10.14 13.55 3.15
CA GLY A 143 -11.46 13.82 3.72
C GLY A 143 -11.54 13.49 5.20
#